data_AF-A0A7W1H593-F1
#
_entry.id   AF-A0A7W1H593-F1
#
_cell.length_a   1.000
_cell.length_b   1.000
_cell.length_c   1.000
_cell.angle_alpha   90.00
_cell.angle_beta   90.00
_cell.angle_gamma   90.00
#
_symmetry.space_group_name_H-M   'P 1'
#
loop_
_entity.id
_entity.type
_entity.pdbx_description
1 polymer ?
#
loop_
_entity_poly.entity_id
_entity_poly.type
_entity_poly.pdbx_seq_one_letter_code
_entity_poly.pdbx_strand_id
1 'polypeptide(L)'
;MLQHAGRNGPKENSITILTTHAFEGIEDVASLSKTGNVIFVGKQLGDFSKLVGHAKLSGNGAAAISHIKTAPGRFSQFVMVIGSGPDQVVELVQHELSPLMLWTLTTNADERNARSIVSAYHPEWSETQINAWLAQQYPRGLTAVGLREIDVSLLEAVA
;
A
#
# COMPACT_ATOMS: atom_id res chain seq x y z
N MET A 1 -17.57 -16.45 15.53
CA MET A 1 -16.13 -16.53 15.22
C MET A 1 -15.45 -15.16 15.28
N LEU A 2 -15.84 -14.16 14.48
CA LEU A 2 -15.21 -12.81 14.46
C LEU A 2 -15.21 -12.08 15.82
N GLN A 3 -16.31 -12.16 16.58
CA GLN A 3 -16.40 -11.59 17.93
C GLN A 3 -15.44 -12.23 18.93
N HIS A 4 -15.15 -13.53 18.76
CA HIS A 4 -14.22 -14.27 19.60
C HIS A 4 -12.78 -13.86 19.26
N ALA A 5 -12.43 -13.86 17.97
CA ALA A 5 -11.12 -13.45 17.47
C ALA A 5 -10.77 -12.00 17.86
N GLY A 6 -11.70 -11.05 17.71
CA GLY A 6 -11.48 -9.66 18.08
C GLY A 6 -11.25 -9.42 19.58
N ARG A 7 -11.83 -10.24 20.46
CA ARG A 7 -11.71 -10.09 21.93
C ARG A 7 -10.55 -10.90 22.52
N ASN A 8 -10.29 -12.09 21.99
CA ASN A 8 -9.30 -13.01 22.54
C ASN A 8 -7.97 -12.98 21.78
N GLY A 9 -7.91 -12.33 20.61
CA GLY A 9 -6.70 -12.29 19.79
C GLY A 9 -5.43 -11.87 20.54
N PRO A 10 -5.46 -10.80 21.35
CA PRO A 10 -4.29 -10.42 22.16
C PRO A 10 -3.84 -11.50 23.16
N LYS A 11 -4.76 -12.33 23.67
CA LYS A 11 -4.44 -13.43 24.59
C LYS A 11 -3.91 -14.66 23.87
N GLU A 12 -4.23 -14.78 22.58
CA GLU A 12 -3.87 -15.91 21.72
C GLU A 12 -2.74 -15.57 20.75
N ASN A 13 -2.10 -14.41 20.90
CA ASN A 13 -1.10 -13.86 19.97
C ASN A 13 -1.57 -13.86 18.51
N SER A 14 -2.87 -13.57 18.28
CA SER A 14 -3.46 -13.52 16.95
C SER A 14 -3.95 -12.11 16.59
N ILE A 15 -3.86 -11.79 15.30
CA ILE A 15 -4.28 -10.51 14.73
C ILE A 15 -5.50 -10.77 13.84
N THR A 16 -6.53 -9.93 13.99
CA THR A 16 -7.68 -9.93 13.09
C THR A 16 -7.60 -8.72 12.18
N ILE A 17 -7.59 -8.94 10.87
CA ILE A 17 -7.64 -7.87 9.86
C ILE A 17 -9.05 -7.86 9.25
N LEU A 18 -9.70 -6.70 9.30
CA LEU A 18 -10.98 -6.45 8.65
C LEU A 18 -10.77 -5.44 7.53
N THR A 19 -11.20 -5.80 6.31
CA THR A 19 -11.12 -4.93 5.14
C THR A 19 -12.50 -4.75 4.54
N THR A 20 -12.88 -3.51 4.25
CA THR A 20 -14.17 -3.18 3.62
C THR A 20 -14.04 -1.97 2.71
N HIS A 21 -14.90 -1.89 1.71
CA HIS A 21 -15.13 -0.66 0.94
C HIS A 21 -16.28 0.17 1.50
N ALA A 22 -17.09 -0.39 2.40
CA ALA A 22 -18.24 0.25 3.02
C ALA A 22 -18.19 0.02 4.54
N PHE A 23 -17.79 1.05 5.30
CA PHE A 23 -17.67 0.95 6.75
C PHE A 23 -18.98 0.54 7.43
N GLU A 24 -20.12 1.02 6.89
CA GLU A 24 -21.45 0.72 7.40
C GLU A 24 -21.77 -0.79 7.42
N GLY A 25 -21.23 -1.55 6.45
CA GLY A 25 -21.45 -2.99 6.37
C GLY A 25 -20.72 -3.80 7.44
N ILE A 26 -19.80 -3.17 8.19
CA ILE A 26 -19.00 -3.85 9.23
C ILE A 26 -19.13 -3.18 10.60
N GLU A 27 -20.01 -2.19 10.78
CA GLU A 27 -20.09 -1.37 11.99
C GLU A 27 -20.21 -2.21 13.27
N ASP A 28 -21.05 -3.24 13.24
CA ASP A 28 -21.25 -4.18 14.35
C ASP A 28 -19.97 -4.92 14.75
N VAL A 29 -19.15 -5.27 13.75
CA VAL A 29 -17.89 -5.99 13.96
C VAL A 29 -16.75 -5.01 14.28
N ALA A 30 -16.74 -3.83 13.67
CA ALA A 30 -15.80 -2.77 13.98
C ALA A 30 -15.96 -2.29 15.42
N SER A 31 -17.16 -2.33 15.99
CA SER A 31 -17.39 -1.98 17.40
C SER A 31 -16.59 -2.82 18.41
N LEU A 32 -16.14 -4.02 18.01
CA LEU A 32 -15.30 -4.91 18.82
C LEU A 32 -13.86 -4.39 19.01
N SER A 33 -13.49 -3.42 18.18
CA SER A 33 -12.15 -2.88 18.05
C SER A 33 -11.95 -1.59 18.89
N LYS A 34 -12.88 -1.25 19.79
CA LYS A 34 -12.84 0.01 20.58
C LYS A 34 -11.60 0.19 21.48
N THR A 35 -10.73 -0.81 21.60
CA THR A 35 -9.51 -0.80 22.43
C THR A 35 -8.30 -1.32 21.65
N GLY A 36 -7.24 -0.51 21.53
CA GLY A 36 -5.91 -0.95 21.09
C GLY A 36 -5.68 -1.10 19.58
N ASN A 37 -6.49 -0.43 18.74
CA ASN A 37 -6.44 -0.63 17.30
C ASN A 37 -5.35 0.11 16.54
N VAL A 38 -5.04 -0.45 15.38
CA VAL A 38 -4.57 0.27 14.20
C VAL A 38 -5.69 0.29 13.16
N ILE A 39 -6.05 1.47 12.65
CA ILE A 39 -7.03 1.64 11.57
C ILE A 39 -6.31 2.28 10.38
N PHE A 40 -6.42 1.67 9.21
CA PHE A 40 -6.00 2.28 7.95
C PHE A 40 -7.24 2.74 7.17
N VAL A 41 -7.35 4.04 6.96
CA VAL A 41 -8.41 4.65 6.17
C VAL A 41 -7.86 5.04 4.81
N GLY A 42 -8.31 4.34 3.77
CA GLY A 42 -8.06 4.74 2.38
C GLY A 42 -8.94 5.91 1.96
N LYS A 43 -8.75 6.37 0.71
CA LYS A 43 -9.57 7.45 0.13
C LYS A 43 -11.07 7.10 0.23
N GLN A 44 -11.84 7.99 0.85
CA GLN A 44 -13.29 7.86 0.97
C GLN A 44 -14.00 8.72 -0.07
N LEU A 45 -15.13 8.23 -0.59
CA LEU A 45 -16.04 8.97 -1.46
C LEU A 45 -17.40 9.07 -0.75
N GLY A 46 -18.05 10.22 -0.83
CA GLY A 46 -19.35 10.44 -0.19
C GLY A 46 -19.25 10.76 1.31
N ASP A 47 -20.30 10.42 2.07
CA ASP A 47 -20.35 10.62 3.51
C ASP A 47 -19.63 9.49 4.27
N PHE A 48 -18.64 9.88 5.07
CA PHE A 48 -17.86 8.97 5.92
C PHE A 48 -17.86 9.42 7.39
N SER A 49 -18.89 10.17 7.81
CA SER A 49 -19.06 10.67 9.18
C SER A 49 -19.06 9.55 10.23
N LYS A 50 -19.67 8.40 9.94
CA LYS A 50 -19.65 7.21 10.82
C LYS A 50 -18.24 6.68 11.06
N LEU A 51 -17.41 6.64 10.01
CA LEU A 51 -16.01 6.24 10.12
C LEU A 51 -15.23 7.23 11.00
N VAL A 52 -15.42 8.54 10.79
CA VAL A 52 -14.81 9.59 11.61
C VAL A 52 -15.19 9.45 13.08
N GLY A 53 -16.48 9.21 13.36
CA GLY A 53 -16.98 8.99 14.71
C GLY A 53 -16.41 7.72 15.36
N HIS A 54 -16.34 6.62 14.62
CA HIS A 54 -15.76 5.36 15.11
C HIS A 54 -14.28 5.48 15.41
N ALA A 55 -13.52 6.10 14.50
CA ALA A 55 -12.09 6.34 14.65
C ALA A 55 -11.79 7.52 15.61
N LYS A 56 -12.80 8.23 16.10
CA LYS A 56 -12.68 9.41 16.98
C LYS A 56 -11.73 10.48 16.42
N LEU A 57 -11.73 10.66 15.11
CA LEU A 57 -10.82 11.59 14.45
C LEU A 57 -11.14 13.04 14.83
N SER A 58 -10.09 13.83 15.05
CA SER A 58 -10.23 15.29 15.10
C SER A 58 -10.65 15.84 13.73
N GLY A 59 -11.09 17.11 13.70
CA GLY A 59 -11.41 17.78 12.43
C GLY A 59 -10.25 17.73 11.43
N ASN A 60 -9.01 17.86 11.90
CA ASN A 60 -7.81 17.75 11.06
C ASN A 60 -7.59 16.31 10.56
N GLY A 61 -7.82 15.30 11.41
CA GLY A 61 -7.72 13.90 11.01
C GLY A 61 -8.78 13.52 9.96
N ALA A 62 -10.00 14.02 10.11
CA ALA A 62 -11.06 13.85 9.12
C ALA A 62 -10.72 14.56 7.79
N ALA A 63 -10.16 15.78 7.87
CA ALA A 63 -9.70 16.50 6.68
C ALA A 63 -8.51 15.82 5.99
N ALA A 64 -7.65 15.10 6.71
CA ALA A 64 -6.54 14.37 6.09
C ALA A 64 -7.03 13.28 5.11
N ILE A 65 -8.19 12.67 5.37
CA ILE A 65 -8.78 11.63 4.49
C ILE A 65 -9.06 12.19 3.10
N SER A 66 -9.55 13.43 2.99
CA SER A 66 -9.85 14.05 1.69
C SER A 66 -8.60 14.43 0.90
N HIS A 67 -7.45 14.53 1.57
CA HIS A 67 -6.15 14.86 0.97
C HIS A 67 -5.31 13.62 0.60
N ILE A 68 -5.82 12.41 0.87
CA ILE A 68 -5.18 11.16 0.46
C ILE A 68 -4.94 11.17 -1.05
N LYS A 69 -3.68 10.98 -1.43
CA LYS A 69 -3.26 10.79 -2.83
C LYS A 69 -3.00 9.30 -3.06
N THR A 70 -3.50 8.81 -4.18
CA THR A 70 -3.16 7.47 -4.67
C THR A 70 -2.69 7.61 -6.11
N ALA A 71 -1.56 6.98 -6.41
CA ALA A 71 -1.01 6.90 -7.75
C ALA A 71 -0.96 5.41 -8.11
N PRO A 72 -1.90 4.91 -8.95
CA PRO A 72 -1.92 3.51 -9.35
C PRO A 72 -0.55 3.04 -9.83
N GLY A 73 -0.08 1.91 -9.30
CA GLY A 73 1.24 1.33 -9.61
C GLY A 73 2.43 2.01 -8.94
N ARG A 74 2.25 3.14 -8.23
CA ARG A 74 3.35 3.89 -7.60
C ARG A 74 3.24 3.92 -6.08
N PHE A 75 2.14 4.46 -5.55
CA PHE A 75 1.94 4.54 -4.11
C PHE A 75 0.46 4.60 -3.73
N SER A 76 0.17 4.12 -2.52
CA SER A 76 -1.13 4.26 -1.87
C SER A 76 -0.95 4.97 -0.53
N GLN A 77 -1.66 6.08 -0.33
CA GLN A 77 -1.71 6.74 0.96
C GLN A 77 -2.92 6.30 1.78
N PHE A 78 -2.75 6.30 3.09
CA PHE A 78 -3.79 6.01 4.07
C PHE A 78 -3.67 7.00 5.23
N VAL A 79 -4.80 7.34 5.84
CA VAL A 79 -4.77 7.87 7.21
C VAL A 79 -4.69 6.69 8.15
N MET A 80 -3.58 6.59 8.88
CA MET A 80 -3.34 5.59 9.90
C MET A 80 -3.70 6.17 11.26
N VAL A 81 -4.51 5.43 12.02
CA VAL A 81 -4.91 5.78 13.38
C VAL A 81 -4.41 4.69 14.32
N ILE A 82 -3.59 5.05 15.29
CA ILE A 82 -3.06 4.12 16.30
C ILE A 82 -3.57 4.54 17.67
N GLY A 83 -4.07 3.56 18.43
CA GLY A 83 -4.54 3.78 19.80
C GLY A 83 -5.92 4.43 19.87
N SER A 84 -6.28 4.92 21.06
CA SER A 84 -7.58 5.54 21.30
C SER A 84 -7.51 6.58 22.43
N GLY A 85 -8.43 7.55 22.41
CA GLY A 85 -8.49 8.57 23.45
C GLY A 85 -7.35 9.60 23.32
N PRO A 86 -6.82 10.14 24.43
CA PRO A 86 -5.78 11.17 24.43
C PRO A 86 -4.45 10.71 23.79
N ASP A 87 -4.17 9.40 23.83
CA ASP A 87 -2.92 8.81 23.29
C ASP A 87 -3.05 8.42 21.81
N GLN A 88 -4.13 8.83 21.15
CA GLN A 88 -4.35 8.53 19.74
C GLN A 88 -3.33 9.27 18.87
N VAL A 89 -2.66 8.52 17.99
CA VAL A 89 -1.79 9.05 16.95
C VAL A 89 -2.50 8.93 15.60
N VAL A 90 -2.52 10.02 14.83
CA VAL A 90 -3.10 10.07 13.49
C VAL A 90 -2.04 10.55 12.52
N GLU A 91 -1.72 9.73 11.51
CA GLU A 91 -0.68 10.01 10.52
C GLU A 91 -1.16 9.74 9.11
N LEU A 92 -0.66 10.51 8.15
CA LEU A 92 -0.76 10.17 6.74
C LEU A 92 0.43 9.30 6.36
N VAL A 93 0.19 8.01 6.11
CA VAL A 93 1.21 7.06 5.69
C VAL A 93 1.14 6.83 4.19
N GLN A 94 2.31 6.67 3.57
CA GLN A 94 2.42 6.29 2.16
C GLN A 94 3.07 4.91 2.07
N HIS A 95 2.37 3.99 1.43
CA HIS A 95 2.88 2.67 1.14
C HIS A 95 3.28 2.59 -0.34
N GLU A 96 4.51 2.16 -0.57
CA GLU A 96 5.09 1.90 -1.89
C GLU A 96 5.56 0.46 -1.94
N LEU A 97 5.47 -0.15 -3.11
CA LEU A 97 6.17 -1.42 -3.33
C LEU A 97 7.67 -1.15 -3.25
N SER A 98 8.42 -2.08 -2.66
CA SER A 98 9.87 -2.04 -2.80
C SER A 98 10.22 -2.09 -4.30
N PRO A 99 11.33 -1.49 -4.74
CA PRO A 99 11.75 -1.53 -6.14
C PRO A 99 11.70 -2.94 -6.74
N LEU A 100 12.19 -3.94 -6.01
CA LEU A 100 12.18 -5.34 -6.46
C LEU A 100 10.76 -5.90 -6.57
N MET A 101 9.88 -5.61 -5.60
CA MET A 101 8.48 -6.04 -5.67
C MET A 101 7.72 -5.39 -6.81
N LEU A 102 8.00 -4.11 -7.12
CA LEU A 102 7.43 -3.42 -8.26
C LEU A 102 7.73 -4.19 -9.55
N TRP A 103 9.02 -4.46 -9.81
CA TRP A 103 9.44 -5.15 -11.04
C TRP A 103 8.99 -6.60 -11.11
N THR A 104 8.85 -7.26 -9.96
CA THR A 104 8.34 -8.63 -9.88
C THR A 104 6.83 -8.70 -10.16
N LEU A 105 6.04 -7.76 -9.64
CA LEU A 105 4.57 -7.83 -9.63
C LEU A 105 3.90 -6.94 -10.68
N THR A 106 4.66 -6.13 -11.42
CA THR A 106 4.07 -5.20 -12.39
C THR A 106 3.33 -5.91 -13.52
N THR A 107 2.14 -5.38 -13.83
CA THR A 107 1.33 -5.75 -15.00
C THR A 107 1.38 -4.70 -16.11
N ASN A 108 2.10 -3.60 -15.89
CA ASN A 108 2.25 -2.53 -16.88
C ASN A 108 2.94 -3.05 -18.15
N ALA A 109 2.47 -2.62 -19.33
CA ALA A 109 2.98 -3.11 -20.61
C ALA A 109 4.43 -2.67 -20.87
N ASP A 110 4.76 -1.41 -20.58
CA ASP A 110 6.10 -0.83 -20.77
C ASP A 110 7.12 -1.52 -19.85
N GLU A 111 6.75 -1.78 -18.60
CA GLU A 111 7.61 -2.47 -17.63
C GLU A 111 7.76 -3.97 -17.95
N ARG A 112 6.73 -4.62 -18.50
CA ARG A 112 6.89 -5.99 -19.03
C ARG A 112 7.82 -6.03 -20.24
N ASN A 113 7.69 -5.07 -21.15
CA ASN A 113 8.56 -4.95 -22.31
C ASN A 113 10.02 -4.73 -21.89
N ALA A 114 10.26 -3.88 -20.91
CA ALA A 114 11.59 -3.68 -20.33
C ALA A 114 12.21 -4.99 -19.82
N ARG A 115 11.46 -5.83 -19.08
CA ARG A 115 11.93 -7.16 -18.66
C ARG A 115 12.30 -8.05 -19.86
N SER A 116 11.49 -8.04 -20.91
CA SER A 116 11.78 -8.79 -22.13
C SER A 116 13.04 -8.31 -22.84
N ILE A 117 13.29 -6.99 -22.89
CA ILE A 117 14.50 -6.42 -23.49
C ILE A 117 15.74 -6.85 -22.71
N VAL A 118 15.74 -6.72 -21.37
CA VAL A 118 16.89 -7.14 -20.55
C VAL A 118 17.13 -8.65 -20.69
N SER A 119 16.08 -9.47 -20.69
CA SER A 119 16.17 -10.92 -20.89
C SER A 119 16.77 -11.29 -22.25
N ALA A 120 16.42 -10.54 -23.31
CA ALA A 120 17.00 -10.77 -24.63
C ALA A 120 18.48 -10.35 -24.71
N TYR A 121 18.88 -9.33 -23.96
CA TYR A 121 20.25 -8.82 -23.93
C TYR A 121 21.17 -9.69 -23.05
N HIS A 122 20.66 -10.15 -21.90
CA HIS A 122 21.33 -11.04 -20.95
C HIS A 122 20.56 -12.36 -20.80
N PRO A 123 20.59 -13.25 -21.80
CA PRO A 123 19.87 -14.53 -21.76
C PRO A 123 20.37 -15.48 -20.65
N GLU A 124 21.55 -15.22 -20.10
CA GLU A 124 22.14 -15.94 -18.98
C GLU A 124 21.62 -15.50 -17.61
N TRP A 125 20.96 -14.34 -17.53
CA TRP A 125 20.40 -13.85 -16.27
C TRP A 125 19.10 -14.56 -15.92
N SER A 126 18.97 -14.92 -14.65
CA SER A 126 17.69 -15.34 -14.09
C SER A 126 16.70 -14.17 -14.02
N GLU A 127 15.40 -14.48 -13.96
CA GLU A 127 14.35 -13.47 -13.77
C GLU A 127 14.60 -12.60 -12.52
N THR A 128 15.13 -13.19 -11.44
CA THR A 128 15.47 -12.45 -10.23
C THR A 128 16.60 -11.44 -10.46
N GLN A 129 17.64 -11.81 -11.23
CA GLN A 129 18.72 -10.88 -11.57
C GLN A 129 18.22 -9.74 -12.46
N ILE A 130 17.37 -10.05 -13.45
CA ILE A 130 16.74 -9.05 -14.31
C ILE A 130 15.92 -8.06 -13.47
N ASN A 131 15.05 -8.56 -12.60
CA ASN A 131 14.22 -7.72 -11.73
C ASN A 131 15.07 -6.90 -10.74
N ALA A 132 16.16 -7.47 -10.21
CA ALA A 132 17.07 -6.76 -9.31
C ALA A 132 17.82 -5.63 -10.02
N TRP A 133 18.31 -5.87 -11.24
CA TRP A 133 18.95 -4.84 -12.05
C TRP A 133 17.97 -3.71 -12.41
N LEU A 134 16.78 -4.06 -12.89
CA LEU A 134 15.73 -3.08 -13.19
C LEU A 134 15.32 -2.29 -11.95
N ALA A 135 15.22 -2.93 -10.79
CA ALA A 135 14.96 -2.26 -9.52
C ALA A 135 16.07 -1.30 -9.10
N GLN A 136 17.33 -1.59 -9.44
CA GLN A 136 18.45 -0.70 -9.16
C GLN A 136 18.46 0.52 -10.09
N GLN A 137 18.24 0.32 -11.39
CA GLN A 137 18.29 1.40 -12.39
C GLN A 137 17.02 2.26 -12.39
N TYR A 138 15.87 1.62 -12.18
CA TYR A 138 14.55 2.22 -12.26
C TYR A 138 13.73 1.89 -11.00
N PRO A 139 14.12 2.41 -9.82
CA PRO A 139 13.53 1.99 -8.54
C PRO A 139 12.03 2.33 -8.40
N ARG A 140 11.52 3.23 -9.24
CA ARG A 140 10.11 3.64 -9.27
C ARG A 140 9.33 3.06 -10.46
N GLY A 141 9.95 2.21 -11.28
CA GLY A 141 9.42 1.80 -12.58
C GLY A 141 9.55 2.89 -13.63
N LEU A 142 9.27 2.56 -14.89
CA LEU A 142 9.35 3.49 -16.02
C LEU A 142 8.20 4.49 -16.03
N THR A 143 6.99 3.98 -15.81
CA THR A 143 5.75 4.76 -15.93
C THR A 143 5.72 5.92 -14.93
N ALA A 144 6.21 5.69 -13.71
CA ALA A 144 6.20 6.69 -12.64
C ALA A 144 7.09 7.91 -12.93
N VAL A 145 8.06 7.76 -13.83
CA VAL A 145 8.98 8.83 -14.26
C VAL A 145 8.71 9.29 -15.70
N GLY A 146 7.63 8.80 -16.32
CA GLY A 146 7.22 9.21 -17.67
C GLY A 146 8.03 8.55 -18.80
N LEU A 147 8.74 7.45 -18.51
CA LEU A 147 9.47 6.67 -19.49
C LEU A 147 8.59 5.53 -20.03
N ARG A 148 8.84 5.14 -21.28
CA ARG A 148 8.21 3.97 -21.93
C ARG A 148 9.19 2.84 -22.21
N GLU A 149 10.48 3.14 -22.20
CA GLU A 149 11.55 2.19 -22.53
C GLU A 149 12.73 2.41 -21.59
N ILE A 150 13.57 1.39 -21.46
CA ILE A 150 14.84 1.47 -20.74
C ILE A 150 15.91 2.08 -21.64
N ASP A 151 16.85 2.78 -21.04
CA ASP A 151 18.12 3.11 -21.67
C ASP A 151 18.98 1.84 -21.81
N VAL A 152 19.12 1.34 -23.04
CA VAL A 152 19.87 0.13 -23.36
C VAL A 152 21.38 0.28 -23.17
N SER A 153 21.91 1.51 -23.18
CA SER A 153 23.34 1.75 -22.92
C SER A 153 23.75 1.35 -21.49
N LEU A 154 22.79 1.32 -20.56
CA LEU A 154 23.01 0.84 -19.20
C LEU A 154 23.26 -0.68 -19.13
N LEU A 155 22.85 -1.44 -20.15
CA LEU A 155 23.10 -2.88 -20.23
C LEU A 155 24.53 -3.18 -20.69
N GLU A 156 25.08 -2.35 -21.57
CA GLU A 156 26.47 -2.44 -22.02
C GLU A 156 27.47 -2.21 -20.88
N ALA A 157 27.12 -1.38 -19.90
CA ALA A 157 27.98 -1.04 -18.77
C ALA A 157 28.09 -2.15 -17.70
N VAL A 158 27.28 -3.20 -17.78
CA VAL A 158 27.21 -4.30 -16.80
C VAL A 158 27.71 -5.64 -17.38
N ALA A 159 28.09 -5.65 -18.66
CA ALA A 159 28.77 -6.77 -19.33
C ALA A 159 30.26 -6.82 -19.00
#